data_AF-A0A1F5SB24-F1
#
_entry.id   AF-A0A1F5SB24-F1
#
_cell.length_a   1.000
_cell.length_b   1.000
_cell.length_c   1.000
_cell.angle_alpha   90.00
_cell.angle_beta   90.00
_cell.angle_gamma   90.00
#
_symmetry.space_group_name_H-M   'P 1'
#
loop_
_entity.id
_entity.type
_entity.pdbx_description
1 polymer ?
#
loop_
_entity_poly.entity_id
_entity_poly.type
_entity_poly.pdbx_seq_one_letter_code
_entity_poly.pdbx_strand_id
1 'polypeptide(L)'
;MYKTRKLDKPWILGALAIMLAAFLWSLDGVFIRPKFYIFPAGLIVLLEHALGLIVLAPFIILSWPKIKLLKTKEWAAIGWVSFFGGALGTLMITQAFFAAIGGEVTFATVVLLQKLQPVFALLLARLIIGEKLKRSFYGWAAVAILAAYFLAFGKTGLNLGEINWLDSAAFYSVIAAFAFGSSTVFGKRIVNHLDFKSTAGLRFAVTAVLMLIYSLFTGDLFKINTVGAVYWGYLALIVFTSGAAAMFIYYYGLKRVTASASTILELFWPFSAVILDYFINHNVLSWAQIAAASVLLLAFIKIVTRETAPKFEFMAKIRGGSGRGRVLGFPTINLDKTGIDINYGIYLVESRINGKIYKGLLHFGQKETFNEPVSLELYLKERLENLNDQEIKIKEIRKIRGVKRFRDAEGLKKQMEEDAKELGN
;
A
#
# COMPACT_ATOMS: atom_id res chain seq x y z
N MET A 1 11.67 -23.63 -28.79
CA MET A 1 10.77 -22.47 -28.55
C MET A 1 10.40 -22.43 -27.07
N TYR A 2 11.20 -21.76 -26.24
CA TYR A 2 10.92 -21.61 -24.81
C TYR A 2 9.70 -20.72 -24.64
N LYS A 3 8.54 -21.32 -24.32
CA LYS A 3 7.41 -20.57 -23.74
C LYS A 3 7.91 -20.01 -22.42
N THR A 4 8.28 -18.73 -22.41
CA THR A 4 8.45 -17.97 -21.18
C THR A 4 7.11 -18.05 -20.43
N ARG A 5 7.06 -18.89 -19.39
CA ARG A 5 5.99 -18.85 -18.40
C ARG A 5 6.00 -17.43 -17.85
N LYS A 6 5.08 -16.58 -18.31
CA LYS A 6 4.74 -15.36 -17.60
C LYS A 6 4.47 -15.78 -16.15
N LEU A 7 5.04 -15.07 -15.19
CA LEU A 7 4.64 -15.24 -13.79
C LEU A 7 3.14 -14.95 -13.70
N ASP A 8 2.31 -16.00 -13.75
CA ASP A 8 0.85 -15.95 -13.77
C ASP A 8 0.23 -15.46 -12.45
N LYS A 9 1.03 -14.87 -11.56
CA LYS A 9 0.66 -14.48 -10.19
C LYS A 9 1.25 -13.11 -9.84
N PRO A 10 0.64 -12.00 -10.32
CA PRO A 10 1.13 -10.65 -10.07
C PRO A 10 1.25 -10.28 -8.58
N TRP A 11 0.52 -10.96 -7.70
CA TRP A 11 0.63 -10.75 -6.25
C TRP A 11 1.93 -11.26 -5.64
N ILE A 12 2.58 -12.29 -6.20
CA ILE A 12 3.89 -12.78 -5.68
C ILE A 12 4.96 -11.70 -5.87
N LEU A 13 5.01 -11.11 -7.07
CA LEU A 13 5.89 -9.97 -7.34
C LEU A 13 5.58 -8.79 -6.43
N GLY A 14 4.30 -8.57 -6.12
CA GLY A 14 3.89 -7.54 -5.20
C GLY A 14 4.36 -7.80 -3.76
N ALA A 15 4.25 -9.05 -3.30
CA ALA A 15 4.70 -9.46 -1.98
C ALA A 15 6.22 -9.33 -1.82
N LEU A 16 6.98 -9.79 -2.82
CA LEU A 16 8.44 -9.64 -2.84
C LEU A 16 8.86 -8.16 -2.84
N ALA A 17 8.13 -7.30 -3.54
CA ALA A 17 8.39 -5.86 -3.50
C ALA A 17 8.15 -5.27 -2.10
N ILE A 18 7.07 -5.65 -1.42
CA ILE A 18 6.81 -5.20 -0.03
C ILE A 18 7.91 -5.67 0.92
N MET A 19 8.31 -6.94 0.83
CA MET A 19 9.40 -7.49 1.64
C MET A 19 10.74 -6.80 1.34
N LEU A 20 11.03 -6.47 0.08
CA LEU A 20 12.21 -5.71 -0.29
C LEU A 20 12.19 -4.28 0.29
N ALA A 21 11.05 -3.59 0.24
CA ALA A 21 10.91 -2.28 0.88
C ALA A 21 11.13 -2.36 2.40
N ALA A 22 10.55 -3.38 3.04
CA ALA A 22 10.73 -3.65 4.47
C ALA A 22 12.19 -3.95 4.85
N PHE A 23 12.92 -4.68 3.99
CA PHE A 23 14.36 -4.88 4.13
C PHE A 23 15.14 -3.56 4.06
N LEU A 24 14.81 -2.68 3.10
CA LEU A 24 15.46 -1.37 2.98
C LEU A 24 15.20 -0.49 4.21
N TRP A 25 13.99 -0.52 4.79
CA TRP A 25 13.70 0.14 6.07
C TRP A 25 14.49 -0.44 7.24
N SER A 26 14.89 -1.70 7.16
CA SER A 26 15.72 -2.34 8.18
C SER A 26 17.13 -1.77 8.18
N LEU A 27 17.68 -1.48 6.99
CA LEU A 27 19.00 -0.87 6.88
C LEU A 27 19.01 0.53 7.51
N ASP A 28 17.93 1.28 7.31
CA ASP A 28 17.80 2.63 7.85
C ASP A 28 17.69 2.64 9.38
N GLY A 29 16.67 1.96 9.93
CA GLY A 29 16.42 1.98 11.37
C GLY A 29 17.60 1.45 12.20
N VAL A 30 18.33 0.46 11.68
CA VAL A 30 19.44 -0.18 12.42
C VAL A 30 20.77 0.56 12.20
N PHE A 31 21.04 1.13 11.02
CA PHE A 31 22.39 1.63 10.69
C PHE A 31 22.48 3.09 10.27
N ILE A 32 21.46 3.62 9.58
CA ILE A 32 21.54 4.95 8.98
C ILE A 32 20.91 5.99 9.89
N ARG A 33 19.65 5.77 10.31
CA ARG A 33 18.91 6.67 11.21
C ARG A 33 19.67 7.00 12.49
N PRO A 34 20.33 6.04 13.18
CA PRO A 34 21.02 6.34 14.42
C PRO A 34 22.10 7.41 14.30
N LYS A 35 22.68 7.60 13.10
CA LYS A 35 23.71 8.61 12.87
C LYS A 35 23.17 10.04 13.01
N PHE A 36 21.86 10.22 12.94
CA PHE A 36 21.21 11.53 13.01
C PHE A 36 20.74 11.93 14.42
N TYR A 37 21.03 11.14 15.47
CA TYR A 37 20.49 11.36 16.83
C TYR A 37 20.81 12.74 17.44
N ILE A 38 21.81 13.45 16.90
CA ILE A 38 22.22 14.79 17.32
C ILE A 38 21.38 15.93 16.70
N PHE A 39 20.53 15.62 15.72
CA PHE A 39 19.69 16.60 15.03
C PHE A 39 18.22 16.49 15.49
N PRO A 40 17.43 17.56 15.36
CA PRO A 40 16.00 17.45 15.55
C PRO A 40 15.39 16.48 14.54
N ALA A 41 14.56 15.55 15.02
CA ALA A 41 13.89 14.58 14.14
C ALA A 41 13.05 15.28 13.05
N GLY A 42 12.41 16.41 13.37
CA GLY A 42 11.63 17.19 12.42
C GLY A 42 12.44 17.65 11.20
N LEU A 43 13.66 18.14 11.44
CA LEU A 43 14.58 18.53 10.37
C LEU A 43 14.95 17.34 9.47
N ILE A 44 15.27 16.18 10.05
CA ILE A 44 15.65 14.99 9.28
C ILE A 44 14.49 14.50 8.41
N VAL A 45 13.29 14.46 8.98
CA VAL A 45 12.07 14.04 8.26
C VAL A 45 11.70 15.06 7.18
N LEU A 46 11.90 16.36 7.40
CA LEU A 46 11.77 17.37 6.35
C LEU A 46 12.75 17.11 5.20
N LEU A 47 14.04 16.99 5.50
CA LEU A 47 15.09 16.88 4.48
C LEU A 47 14.95 15.61 3.64
N GLU A 48 14.67 14.45 4.25
CA GLU A 48 14.51 13.20 3.51
C GLU A 48 13.29 13.25 2.56
N HIS A 49 12.18 13.89 2.98
CA HIS A 49 10.99 14.01 2.14
C HIS A 49 11.14 15.09 1.07
N ALA A 50 11.83 16.18 1.36
CA ALA A 50 12.14 17.22 0.37
C ALA A 50 13.07 16.68 -0.72
N LEU A 51 14.13 15.96 -0.36
CA LEU A 51 15.03 15.32 -1.32
C LEU A 51 14.34 14.19 -2.09
N GLY A 52 13.53 13.38 -1.40
CA GLY A 52 12.73 12.35 -2.06
C GLY A 52 11.70 12.92 -3.04
N LEU A 53 11.11 14.09 -2.73
CA LEU A 53 10.24 14.82 -3.66
C LEU A 53 10.99 15.21 -4.92
N ILE A 54 12.23 15.69 -4.83
CA ILE A 54 13.03 16.03 -6.03
C ILE A 54 13.15 14.81 -6.95
N VAL A 55 13.45 13.64 -6.39
CA VAL A 55 13.58 12.38 -7.15
C VAL A 55 12.25 11.94 -7.76
N LEU A 56 11.13 12.13 -7.06
CA LEU A 56 9.82 11.63 -7.49
C LEU A 56 8.97 12.67 -8.26
N ALA A 57 9.37 13.94 -8.27
CA ALA A 57 8.66 15.04 -8.94
C ALA A 57 8.37 14.77 -10.43
N PRO A 58 9.28 14.16 -11.22
CA PRO A 58 8.98 13.82 -12.62
C PRO A 58 7.71 12.97 -12.78
N PHE A 59 7.44 12.04 -11.84
CA PHE A 59 6.23 11.20 -11.90
C PHE A 59 4.94 11.96 -11.56
N ILE A 60 5.03 13.07 -10.82
CA ILE A 60 3.89 13.94 -10.55
C ILE A 60 3.61 14.80 -11.78
N ILE A 61 4.65 15.43 -12.32
CA ILE A 61 4.55 16.34 -13.47
C ILE A 61 4.00 15.59 -14.69
N LEU A 62 4.56 14.43 -15.02
CA LEU A 62 4.13 13.64 -16.19
C LEU A 62 2.71 13.08 -16.06
N SER A 63 2.25 12.81 -14.84
CA SER A 63 0.90 12.27 -14.57
C SER A 63 -0.12 13.35 -14.17
N TRP A 64 0.26 14.63 -14.18
CA TRP A 64 -0.61 15.74 -13.73
C TRP A 64 -2.01 15.75 -14.39
N PRO A 65 -2.16 15.45 -15.70
CA PRO A 65 -3.48 15.37 -16.32
C PRO A 65 -4.41 14.33 -15.68
N LYS A 66 -3.87 13.25 -15.13
CA LYS A 66 -4.63 12.22 -14.39
C LYS A 66 -4.88 12.64 -12.94
N ILE A 67 -3.90 13.27 -12.31
CA ILE A 67 -3.95 13.72 -10.92
C ILE A 67 -5.03 14.79 -10.73
N LYS A 68 -5.18 15.73 -11.66
CA LYS A 68 -6.22 16.76 -11.58
C LYS A 68 -7.67 16.22 -11.69
N LEU A 69 -7.84 14.97 -12.12
CA LEU A 69 -9.13 14.29 -12.22
C LEU A 69 -9.51 13.50 -10.95
N LEU A 70 -8.63 13.48 -9.94
CA LEU A 70 -8.93 12.85 -8.66
C LEU A 70 -10.07 13.58 -7.95
N LYS A 71 -11.00 12.82 -7.35
CA LYS A 71 -12.11 13.40 -6.59
C LYS A 71 -11.63 13.70 -5.15
N THR A 72 -12.51 14.34 -4.38
CA THR A 72 -12.24 14.75 -3.00
C THR A 72 -11.82 13.59 -2.10
N LYS A 73 -12.38 12.38 -2.31
CA LYS A 73 -12.06 11.20 -1.50
C LYS A 73 -10.62 10.72 -1.73
N GLU A 74 -10.16 10.76 -2.97
CA GLU A 74 -8.78 10.39 -3.34
C GLU A 74 -7.79 11.42 -2.81
N TRP A 75 -8.10 12.72 -2.91
CA TRP A 75 -7.28 13.77 -2.30
C TRP A 75 -7.23 13.67 -0.78
N ALA A 76 -8.35 13.37 -0.11
CA ALA A 76 -8.38 13.12 1.32
C ALA A 76 -7.52 11.91 1.71
N ALA A 77 -7.54 10.84 0.90
CA ALA A 77 -6.66 9.69 1.12
C ALA A 77 -5.17 10.05 0.93
N ILE A 78 -4.83 10.86 -0.08
CA ILE A 78 -3.45 11.38 -0.27
C ILE A 78 -3.02 12.22 0.94
N GLY A 79 -3.88 13.12 1.42
CA GLY A 79 -3.64 13.88 2.64
C GLY A 79 -3.40 12.97 3.85
N TRP A 80 -4.23 11.93 4.01
CA TRP A 80 -4.11 10.96 5.11
C TRP A 80 -2.77 10.22 5.09
N VAL A 81 -2.38 9.65 3.94
CA VAL A 81 -1.12 8.89 3.86
C VAL A 81 0.10 9.78 4.04
N SER A 82 0.01 11.04 3.63
CA SER A 82 1.08 12.04 3.78
C SER A 82 1.21 12.52 5.20
N PHE A 83 0.08 12.77 5.89
CA PHE A 83 0.10 13.17 7.28
C PHE A 83 0.46 11.99 8.20
N PHE A 84 -0.33 10.91 8.21
CA PHE A 84 -0.09 9.79 9.13
C PHE A 84 1.16 9.00 8.75
N GLY A 85 1.28 8.58 7.49
CA GLY A 85 2.43 7.77 7.09
C GLY A 85 3.69 8.58 6.83
N GLY A 86 3.59 9.74 6.19
CA GLY A 86 4.75 10.55 5.80
C GLY A 86 5.30 11.37 6.95
N ALA A 87 4.46 12.24 7.55
CA ALA A 87 4.90 13.18 8.57
C ALA A 87 4.89 12.55 9.96
N LEU A 88 3.70 12.27 10.53
CA LEU A 88 3.53 11.84 11.91
C LEU A 88 4.24 10.51 12.19
N GLY A 89 3.99 9.48 11.38
CA GLY A 89 4.60 8.16 11.57
C GLY A 89 6.12 8.22 11.52
N THR A 90 6.68 8.87 10.50
CA THR A 90 8.14 8.98 10.34
C THR A 90 8.79 9.85 11.43
N LEU A 91 8.11 10.93 11.85
CA LEU A 91 8.56 11.76 12.98
C LEU A 91 8.58 10.96 14.28
N MET A 92 7.47 10.28 14.61
CA MET A 92 7.35 9.51 15.86
C MET A 92 8.32 8.33 15.89
N ILE A 93 8.51 7.58 14.80
CA ILE A 93 9.48 6.48 14.80
C ILE A 93 10.93 6.99 14.88
N THR A 94 11.23 8.14 14.26
CA THR A 94 12.56 8.77 14.39
C THR A 94 12.81 9.21 15.82
N GLN A 95 11.82 9.83 16.48
CA GLN A 95 11.89 10.19 17.90
C GLN A 95 12.05 8.95 18.80
N ALA A 96 11.31 7.88 18.53
CA ALA A 96 11.43 6.63 19.29
C ALA A 96 12.83 6.00 19.15
N PHE A 97 13.43 6.01 17.97
CA PHE A 97 14.81 5.55 17.80
C PHE A 97 15.83 6.46 18.47
N PHE A 98 15.64 7.78 18.45
CA PHE A 98 16.54 8.70 19.14
C PHE A 98 16.47 8.52 20.66
N ALA A 99 15.27 8.36 21.22
CA ALA A 99 15.08 8.02 22.63
C ALA A 99 15.74 6.67 22.99
N ALA A 100 15.66 5.68 22.08
CA ALA A 100 16.33 4.39 22.29
C ALA A 100 17.87 4.52 22.32
N ILE A 101 18.44 5.39 21.49
CA ILE A 101 19.89 5.69 21.49
C ILE A 101 20.29 6.47 22.73
N GLY A 102 19.41 7.36 23.21
CA GLY A 102 19.57 8.11 24.46
C GLY A 102 19.49 7.24 25.71
N GLY A 103 19.09 5.97 25.59
CA GLY A 103 18.99 5.01 26.69
C GLY A 103 17.67 5.08 27.46
N GLU A 104 16.67 5.82 26.98
CA GLU A 104 15.33 5.90 27.60
C GLU A 104 14.59 4.56 27.48
N VAL A 105 14.69 3.93 26.31
CA VAL A 105 14.12 2.60 26.03
C VAL A 105 15.08 1.74 25.22
N THR A 106 14.82 0.44 25.13
CA THR A 106 15.58 -0.42 24.21
C THR A 106 15.06 -0.32 22.78
N PHE A 107 15.94 -0.52 21.78
CA PHE A 107 15.52 -0.69 20.38
C PHE A 107 14.51 -1.84 20.21
N ALA A 108 14.65 -2.91 21.00
CA ALA A 108 13.73 -4.04 20.98
C ALA A 108 12.31 -3.62 21.41
N THR A 109 12.17 -2.72 22.38
CA THR A 109 10.88 -2.14 22.80
C THR A 109 10.22 -1.37 21.67
N VAL A 110 10.96 -0.50 20.99
CA VAL A 110 10.44 0.27 19.83
C VAL A 110 9.96 -0.68 18.72
N VAL A 111 10.79 -1.64 18.34
CA VAL A 111 10.47 -2.64 17.30
C VAL A 111 9.28 -3.52 17.70
N LEU A 112 9.12 -3.86 18.98
CA LEU A 112 7.97 -4.59 19.48
C LEU A 112 6.67 -3.82 19.31
N LEU A 113 6.64 -2.57 19.76
CA LEU A 113 5.42 -1.77 19.72
C LEU A 113 4.99 -1.51 18.28
N GLN A 114 5.93 -1.44 17.33
CA GLN A 114 5.63 -1.42 15.89
C GLN A 114 4.90 -2.67 15.38
N LYS A 115 4.99 -3.83 16.05
CA LYS A 115 4.24 -5.04 15.67
C LYS A 115 2.74 -4.93 15.91
N LEU A 116 2.26 -3.86 16.54
CA LEU A 116 0.83 -3.53 16.60
C LEU A 116 0.31 -3.01 15.24
N GLN A 117 1.18 -2.58 14.33
CA GLN A 117 0.81 -2.03 13.04
C GLN A 117 -0.16 -2.93 12.24
N PRO A 118 0.09 -4.25 12.09
CA PRO A 118 -0.83 -5.12 11.36
C PRO A 118 -2.20 -5.22 12.03
N VAL A 119 -2.30 -5.10 13.35
CA VAL A 119 -3.59 -5.14 14.06
C VAL A 119 -4.45 -3.94 13.65
N PHE A 120 -3.87 -2.74 13.65
CA PHE A 120 -4.57 -1.53 13.19
C PHE A 120 -4.94 -1.63 11.71
N ALA A 121 -4.01 -2.11 10.86
CA ALA A 121 -4.24 -2.22 9.44
C ALA A 121 -5.33 -3.25 9.08
N LEU A 122 -5.36 -4.42 9.73
CA LEU A 122 -6.39 -5.44 9.51
C LEU A 122 -7.78 -4.90 9.88
N LEU A 123 -7.90 -4.20 11.02
CA LEU A 123 -9.14 -3.58 11.44
C LEU A 123 -9.60 -2.51 10.45
N LEU A 124 -8.72 -1.57 10.11
CA LEU A 124 -9.03 -0.49 9.18
C LEU A 124 -9.28 -1.00 7.76
N ALA A 125 -8.56 -2.01 7.27
CA ALA A 125 -8.81 -2.59 5.96
C ALA A 125 -10.21 -3.21 5.87
N ARG A 126 -10.69 -3.84 6.96
CA ARG A 126 -12.04 -4.38 7.04
C ARG A 126 -13.12 -3.29 7.06
N LEU A 127 -12.89 -2.20 7.78
CA LEU A 127 -13.87 -1.11 7.96
C LEU A 127 -13.89 -0.12 6.79
N ILE A 128 -12.71 0.20 6.25
CA ILE A 128 -12.52 1.27 5.28
C ILE A 128 -12.61 0.74 3.84
N ILE A 129 -11.86 -0.33 3.52
CA ILE A 129 -11.84 -0.92 2.16
C ILE A 129 -12.88 -2.04 2.03
N GLY A 130 -13.25 -2.68 3.13
CA GLY A 130 -14.16 -3.83 3.12
C GLY A 130 -13.45 -5.15 2.81
N GLU A 131 -12.13 -5.26 3.06
CA GLU A 131 -11.39 -6.50 2.84
C GLU A 131 -11.99 -7.65 3.67
N LYS A 132 -12.37 -8.74 3.01
CA LYS A 132 -12.89 -9.97 3.64
C LYS A 132 -11.99 -11.13 3.27
N LEU A 133 -11.04 -11.44 4.16
CA LEU A 133 -10.07 -12.50 3.94
C LEU A 133 -10.57 -13.83 4.49
N LYS A 134 -10.02 -14.94 3.96
CA LYS A 134 -10.37 -16.28 4.43
C LYS A 134 -9.95 -16.46 5.89
N ARG A 135 -10.69 -17.27 6.68
CA ARG A 135 -10.34 -17.58 8.08
C ARG A 135 -8.89 -18.02 8.25
N SER A 136 -8.36 -18.79 7.28
CA SER A 136 -6.98 -19.22 7.28
C SER A 136 -5.95 -18.09 7.24
N PHE A 137 -6.28 -16.95 6.62
CA PHE A 137 -5.40 -15.79 6.59
C PHE A 137 -5.16 -15.27 8.01
N TYR A 138 -6.22 -15.08 8.79
CA TYR A 138 -6.13 -14.57 10.16
C TYR A 138 -5.32 -15.50 11.07
N GLY A 139 -5.44 -16.82 10.88
CA GLY A 139 -4.59 -17.80 11.59
C GLY A 139 -3.10 -17.62 11.28
N TRP A 140 -2.73 -17.49 9.99
CA TRP A 140 -1.33 -17.25 9.61
C TRP A 140 -0.82 -15.86 9.98
N ALA A 141 -1.69 -14.84 9.97
CA ALA A 141 -1.35 -13.50 10.44
C ALA A 141 -1.04 -13.50 11.94
N ALA A 142 -1.83 -14.19 12.76
CA ALA A 142 -1.56 -14.36 14.19
C ALA A 142 -0.23 -15.10 14.42
N VAL A 143 0.03 -16.19 13.67
CA VAL A 143 1.31 -16.90 13.71
C VAL A 143 2.47 -15.98 13.34
N ALA A 144 2.33 -15.15 12.30
CA ALA A 144 3.37 -14.21 11.88
C ALA A 144 3.67 -13.16 12.96
N ILE A 145 2.63 -12.56 13.56
CA ILE A 145 2.80 -11.56 14.62
C ILE A 145 3.47 -12.18 15.86
N LEU A 146 3.04 -13.38 16.28
CA LEU A 146 3.64 -14.11 17.40
C LEU A 146 5.10 -14.52 17.12
N ALA A 147 5.39 -15.00 15.91
CA ALA A 147 6.75 -15.35 15.51
C ALA A 147 7.66 -14.11 15.44
N ALA A 148 7.19 -13.02 14.85
CA ALA A 148 7.91 -11.75 14.84
C ALA A 148 8.14 -11.24 16.27
N TYR A 149 7.19 -11.45 17.18
CA TYR A 149 7.36 -11.19 18.61
C TYR A 149 8.56 -11.97 19.18
N PHE A 150 8.55 -13.31 19.15
CA PHE A 150 9.66 -14.14 19.67
C PHE A 150 11.01 -13.83 19.00
N LEU A 151 11.00 -13.44 17.73
CA LEU A 151 12.21 -13.10 16.99
C LEU A 151 12.94 -11.89 17.58
N ALA A 152 12.22 -10.88 18.08
CA ALA A 152 12.86 -9.69 18.66
C ALA A 152 13.32 -9.86 20.10
N PHE A 153 12.73 -10.78 20.87
CA PHE A 153 13.04 -10.95 22.30
C PHE A 153 13.94 -12.16 22.61
N GLY A 154 13.95 -13.18 21.76
CA GLY A 154 14.70 -14.40 22.04
C GLY A 154 14.37 -14.98 23.43
N LYS A 155 15.37 -15.06 24.31
CA LYS A 155 15.24 -15.67 25.65
C LYS A 155 14.77 -14.71 26.76
N THR A 156 14.83 -13.38 26.57
CA THR A 156 14.48 -12.42 27.64
C THR A 156 12.97 -12.29 27.86
N GLY A 157 12.15 -12.68 26.87
CA GLY A 157 10.69 -12.64 26.96
C GLY A 157 10.11 -11.21 26.92
N LEU A 158 8.78 -11.12 26.97
CA LEU A 158 8.01 -9.87 26.99
C LEU A 158 7.89 -9.43 28.44
N ASN A 159 8.68 -8.47 28.90
CA ASN A 159 8.41 -7.85 30.19
C ASN A 159 7.52 -6.61 30.00
N LEU A 160 6.22 -6.81 29.73
CA LEU A 160 5.27 -5.69 29.61
C LEU A 160 5.23 -4.82 30.88
N GLY A 161 5.57 -5.40 32.03
CA GLY A 161 5.64 -4.69 33.31
C GLY A 161 6.80 -3.69 33.39
N GLU A 162 7.85 -3.86 32.58
CA GLU A 162 8.97 -2.91 32.48
C GLU A 162 8.72 -1.82 31.44
N ILE A 163 7.70 -1.97 30.58
CA ILE A 163 7.33 -0.91 29.64
C ILE A 163 6.65 0.20 30.44
N ASN A 164 7.36 1.30 30.61
CA ASN A 164 6.76 2.51 31.11
C ASN A 164 5.86 3.11 30.02
N TRP A 165 4.54 2.89 30.13
CA TRP A 165 3.56 3.41 29.18
C TRP A 165 3.42 4.94 29.19
N LEU A 166 3.97 5.59 30.22
CA LEU A 166 4.06 7.05 30.31
C LEU A 166 5.37 7.59 29.69
N ASP A 167 6.26 6.72 29.23
CA ASP A 167 7.45 7.10 28.48
C ASP A 167 7.07 7.58 27.07
N SER A 168 7.65 8.72 26.70
CA SER A 168 7.59 9.34 25.38
C SER A 168 7.84 8.32 24.28
N ALA A 169 8.85 7.46 24.42
CA ALA A 169 9.28 6.56 23.35
C ALA A 169 8.28 5.41 23.07
N ALA A 170 7.66 4.87 24.13
CA ALA A 170 6.61 3.86 23.99
C ALA A 170 5.38 4.47 23.31
N PHE A 171 4.99 5.67 23.74
CA PHE A 171 3.90 6.43 23.14
C PHE A 171 4.15 6.73 21.65
N TYR A 172 5.34 7.24 21.31
CA TYR A 172 5.74 7.50 19.92
C TYR A 172 5.67 6.23 19.07
N SER A 173 6.13 5.10 19.60
CA SER A 173 6.13 3.83 18.88
C SER A 173 4.71 3.35 18.56
N VAL A 174 3.77 3.44 19.51
CA VAL A 174 2.36 3.06 19.27
C VAL A 174 1.69 4.00 18.27
N ILE A 175 1.94 5.31 18.35
CA ILE A 175 1.42 6.27 17.36
C ILE A 175 1.95 5.93 15.98
N ALA A 176 3.26 5.70 15.84
CA ALA A 176 3.85 5.32 14.55
C ALA A 176 3.24 4.02 14.02
N ALA A 177 2.99 3.02 14.86
CA ALA A 177 2.35 1.77 14.46
C ALA A 177 0.94 2.00 13.90
N PHE A 178 0.13 2.83 14.56
CA PHE A 178 -1.19 3.22 14.04
C PHE A 178 -1.08 4.04 12.75
N ALA A 179 -0.13 4.99 12.71
CA ALA A 179 0.02 5.91 11.60
C ALA A 179 0.45 5.17 10.32
N PHE A 180 1.43 4.27 10.40
CA PHE A 180 1.84 3.43 9.28
C PHE A 180 0.75 2.43 8.89
N GLY A 181 0.10 1.77 9.86
CA GLY A 181 -0.96 0.78 9.59
C GLY A 181 -2.17 1.40 8.90
N SER A 182 -2.59 2.59 9.32
CA SER A 182 -3.65 3.35 8.64
C SER A 182 -3.20 3.84 7.26
N SER A 183 -1.95 4.29 7.13
CA SER A 183 -1.38 4.73 5.86
C SER A 183 -1.29 3.61 4.81
N THR A 184 -1.06 2.36 5.21
CA THR A 184 -1.14 1.21 4.29
C THR A 184 -2.55 1.04 3.72
N VAL A 185 -3.58 1.19 4.55
CA VAL A 185 -4.99 1.05 4.12
C VAL A 185 -5.39 2.18 3.17
N PHE A 186 -5.15 3.43 3.55
CA PHE A 186 -5.44 4.56 2.66
C PHE A 186 -4.54 4.55 1.41
N GLY A 187 -3.30 4.10 1.55
CA GLY A 187 -2.36 3.88 0.45
C GLY A 187 -2.92 2.88 -0.56
N LYS A 188 -3.51 1.78 -0.08
CA LYS A 188 -4.17 0.78 -0.93
C LYS A 188 -5.33 1.39 -1.72
N ARG A 189 -6.16 2.21 -1.06
CA ARG A 189 -7.24 2.95 -1.71
C ARG A 189 -6.73 3.86 -2.83
N ILE A 190 -5.60 4.55 -2.63
CA ILE A 190 -5.04 5.43 -3.67
C ILE A 190 -4.51 4.62 -4.86
N VAL A 191 -3.68 3.60 -4.64
CA VAL A 191 -3.05 2.84 -5.75
C VAL A 191 -4.02 1.99 -6.57
N ASN A 192 -5.24 1.78 -6.06
CA ASN A 192 -6.33 1.18 -6.82
C ASN A 192 -6.85 2.12 -7.94
N HIS A 193 -6.68 3.43 -7.76
CA HIS A 193 -7.22 4.49 -8.64
C HIS A 193 -6.16 5.37 -9.30
N LEU A 194 -4.95 5.41 -8.75
CA LEU A 194 -3.79 6.13 -9.28
C LEU A 194 -2.65 5.12 -9.54
N ASP A 195 -1.69 5.47 -10.40
CA ASP A 195 -0.49 4.66 -10.51
C ASP A 195 0.41 4.83 -9.27
N PHE A 196 1.19 3.80 -8.98
CA PHE A 196 1.98 3.73 -7.76
C PHE A 196 3.11 4.77 -7.71
N LYS A 197 3.60 5.24 -8.88
CA LYS A 197 4.71 6.19 -8.97
C LYS A 197 4.24 7.58 -8.57
N SER A 198 3.14 8.03 -9.16
CA SER A 198 2.50 9.29 -8.81
C SER A 198 1.93 9.27 -7.39
N THR A 199 1.48 8.11 -6.91
CA THR A 199 1.08 7.95 -5.50
C THR A 199 2.25 8.21 -4.55
N ALA A 200 3.42 7.59 -4.80
CA ALA A 200 4.62 7.83 -4.02
C ALA A 200 5.05 9.31 -4.09
N GLY A 201 5.09 9.89 -5.30
CA GLY A 201 5.45 11.29 -5.48
C GLY A 201 4.54 12.27 -4.73
N LEU A 202 3.21 12.12 -4.86
CA LEU A 202 2.25 12.98 -4.17
C LEU A 202 2.35 12.88 -2.65
N ARG A 203 2.60 11.66 -2.11
CA ARG A 203 2.87 11.48 -0.68
C ARG A 203 4.08 12.30 -0.25
N PHE A 204 5.20 12.19 -0.96
CA PHE A 204 6.41 12.96 -0.64
C PHE A 204 6.19 14.47 -0.77
N ALA A 205 5.45 14.90 -1.80
CA ALA A 205 5.15 16.31 -2.04
C ALA A 205 4.37 16.94 -0.88
N VAL A 206 3.25 16.32 -0.50
CA VAL A 206 2.41 16.82 0.59
C VAL A 206 3.13 16.69 1.93
N THR A 207 3.86 15.59 2.15
CA THR A 207 4.64 15.41 3.38
C THR A 207 5.73 16.47 3.54
N ALA A 208 6.47 16.78 2.48
CA ALA A 208 7.50 17.81 2.52
C ALA A 208 6.92 19.19 2.90
N VAL A 209 5.73 19.53 2.38
CA VAL A 209 5.03 20.76 2.77
C VAL A 209 4.60 20.72 4.24
N LEU A 210 4.00 19.63 4.70
CA LEU A 210 3.61 19.47 6.11
C LEU A 210 4.80 19.59 7.05
N MET A 211 5.92 18.95 6.70
CA MET A 211 7.15 18.98 7.50
C MET A 211 7.88 20.31 7.42
N LEU A 212 7.75 21.05 6.31
CA LEU A 212 8.28 22.41 6.20
C LEU A 212 7.53 23.33 7.17
N ILE A 213 6.20 23.26 7.18
CA ILE A 213 5.36 24.01 8.12
C ILE A 213 5.73 23.65 9.57
N TYR A 214 5.79 22.36 9.90
CA TYR A 214 6.22 21.89 11.22
C TYR A 214 7.59 22.42 11.63
N SER A 215 8.58 22.36 10.72
CA SER A 215 9.96 22.77 11.01
C SER A 215 10.14 24.29 11.11
N LEU A 216 9.26 25.07 10.46
CA LEU A 216 9.18 26.51 10.64
C LEU A 216 8.61 26.86 12.01
N PHE A 217 7.54 26.19 12.45
CA PHE A 217 6.91 26.43 13.75
C PHE A 217 7.80 26.01 14.93
N THR A 218 8.52 24.90 14.81
CA THR A 218 9.41 24.38 15.86
C THR A 218 10.80 25.05 15.86
N GLY A 219 11.14 25.77 14.79
CA GLY A 219 12.46 26.35 14.59
C GLY A 219 13.53 25.34 14.12
N ASP A 220 13.17 24.07 13.91
CA ASP A 220 14.06 23.00 13.44
C ASP A 220 14.75 23.37 12.12
N LEU A 221 14.05 24.07 11.21
CA LEU A 221 14.60 24.47 9.91
C LEU A 221 15.86 25.35 10.06
N PHE A 222 15.94 26.18 11.09
CA PHE A 222 17.07 27.07 11.31
C PHE A 222 18.37 26.33 11.67
N LYS A 223 18.29 25.04 12.02
CA LYS A 223 19.46 24.19 12.27
C LYS A 223 20.02 23.54 11.00
N ILE A 224 19.45 23.80 9.81
CA ILE A 224 19.94 23.20 8.55
C ILE A 224 21.42 23.48 8.28
N ASN A 225 21.93 24.65 8.67
CA ASN A 225 23.34 25.03 8.50
C ASN A 225 24.31 24.20 9.35
N THR A 226 23.80 23.46 10.34
CA THR A 226 24.59 22.54 11.18
C THR A 226 24.76 21.16 10.53
N VAL A 227 24.03 20.87 9.45
CA VAL A 227 24.08 19.58 8.75
C VAL A 227 25.33 19.52 7.86
N GLY A 228 26.39 18.88 8.38
CA GLY A 228 27.65 18.69 7.66
C GLY A 228 27.52 17.77 6.43
N ALA A 229 28.52 17.83 5.54
CA ALA A 229 28.53 17.11 4.25
C ALA A 229 28.33 15.59 4.38
N VAL A 230 28.87 14.96 5.43
CA VAL A 230 28.71 13.52 5.70
C VAL A 230 27.23 13.16 5.90
N TYR A 231 26.46 14.02 6.56
CA TYR A 231 25.03 13.80 6.81
C TYR A 231 24.17 13.99 5.57
N TRP A 232 24.56 14.89 4.66
CA TRP A 232 23.97 14.96 3.32
C TRP A 232 24.19 13.67 2.53
N GLY A 233 25.36 13.05 2.68
CA GLY A 233 25.64 11.72 2.13
C GLY A 233 24.71 10.64 2.69
N TYR A 234 24.48 10.63 4.01
CA TYR A 234 23.53 9.71 4.64
C TYR A 234 22.07 10.00 4.24
N LEU A 235 21.68 11.26 4.06
CA LEU A 235 20.35 11.64 3.56
C LEU A 235 20.15 11.16 2.11
N ALA A 236 21.15 11.30 1.25
CA ALA A 236 21.13 10.75 -0.10
C ALA A 236 20.98 9.23 -0.06
N LEU A 237 21.72 8.55 0.83
CA LEU A 237 21.59 7.11 1.04
C LEU A 237 20.16 6.73 1.44
N ILE A 238 19.55 7.44 2.40
CA ILE A 238 18.14 7.24 2.79
C ILE A 238 17.24 7.39 1.56
N VAL A 239 17.34 8.49 0.82
CA VAL A 239 16.47 8.77 -0.34
C VAL A 239 16.49 7.63 -1.37
N PHE A 240 17.68 7.11 -1.68
CA PHE A 240 17.85 6.04 -2.67
C PHE A 240 17.74 4.61 -2.10
N THR A 241 17.52 4.46 -0.79
CA THR A 241 17.27 3.16 -0.15
C THR A 241 15.91 3.16 0.56
N SER A 242 15.85 3.53 1.84
CA SER A 242 14.66 3.43 2.72
C SER A 242 13.60 4.52 2.51
N GLY A 243 13.95 5.63 1.87
CA GLY A 243 13.08 6.76 1.61
C GLY A 243 12.30 6.58 0.31
N ALA A 244 12.61 7.40 -0.71
CA ALA A 244 11.87 7.45 -1.96
C ALA A 244 11.89 6.12 -2.72
N ALA A 245 13.04 5.44 -2.76
CA ALA A 245 13.19 4.15 -3.46
C ALA A 245 12.33 3.04 -2.81
N ALA A 246 12.44 2.83 -1.50
CA ALA A 246 11.62 1.84 -0.79
C ALA A 246 10.13 2.17 -0.92
N MET A 247 9.71 3.43 -0.79
CA MET A 247 8.30 3.81 -0.93
C MET A 247 7.77 3.58 -2.36
N PHE A 248 8.59 3.80 -3.39
CA PHE A 248 8.24 3.48 -4.77
C PHE A 248 8.02 1.97 -4.97
N ILE A 249 8.93 1.15 -4.44
CA ILE A 249 8.84 -0.31 -4.47
C ILE A 249 7.63 -0.79 -3.65
N TYR A 250 7.40 -0.19 -2.48
CA TYR A 250 6.31 -0.51 -1.59
C TYR A 250 4.96 -0.28 -2.27
N TYR A 251 4.73 0.91 -2.84
CA TYR A 251 3.48 1.19 -3.56
C TYR A 251 3.31 0.33 -4.82
N TYR A 252 4.41 -0.05 -5.48
CA TYR A 252 4.36 -1.05 -6.55
C TYR A 252 3.80 -2.38 -6.01
N GLY A 253 4.25 -2.82 -4.83
CA GLY A 253 3.76 -4.03 -4.19
C GLY A 253 2.32 -3.93 -3.69
N LEU A 254 2.00 -2.84 -2.97
CA LEU A 254 0.68 -2.57 -2.40
C LEU A 254 -0.42 -2.53 -3.46
N LYS A 255 -0.11 -2.11 -4.69
CA LYS A 255 -1.07 -2.18 -5.81
C LYS A 255 -1.55 -3.61 -6.10
N ARG A 256 -0.71 -4.61 -5.82
CA ARG A 256 -0.90 -6.02 -6.20
C ARG A 256 -1.28 -6.94 -5.05
N VAL A 257 -1.09 -6.50 -3.81
CA VAL A 257 -1.37 -7.26 -2.59
C VAL A 257 -2.46 -6.52 -1.79
N THR A 258 -3.25 -7.23 -0.98
CA THR A 258 -4.21 -6.58 -0.07
C THR A 258 -3.50 -5.72 0.98
N ALA A 259 -4.19 -4.73 1.54
CA ALA A 259 -3.61 -3.90 2.60
C ALA A 259 -3.25 -4.77 3.82
N SER A 260 -4.14 -5.67 4.20
CA SER A 260 -3.92 -6.60 5.31
C SER A 260 -2.68 -7.48 5.09
N ALA A 261 -2.57 -8.15 3.94
CA ALA A 261 -1.41 -9.00 3.65
C ALA A 261 -0.12 -8.18 3.56
N SER A 262 -0.17 -6.95 3.03
CA SER A 262 1.00 -6.06 2.95
C SER A 262 1.59 -5.80 4.33
N THR A 263 0.77 -5.44 5.32
CA THR A 263 1.27 -5.18 6.68
C THR A 263 1.85 -6.41 7.38
N ILE A 264 1.38 -7.62 7.05
CA ILE A 264 2.01 -8.85 7.56
C ILE A 264 3.35 -9.08 6.88
N LEU A 265 3.45 -8.83 5.57
CA LEU A 265 4.72 -8.95 4.83
C LEU A 265 5.74 -7.87 5.22
N GLU A 266 5.29 -6.73 5.73
CA GLU A 266 6.14 -5.70 6.32
C GLU A 266 6.86 -6.19 7.59
N LEU A 267 6.39 -7.26 8.25
CA LEU A 267 7.14 -7.95 9.31
C LEU A 267 8.44 -8.59 8.79
N PHE A 268 8.71 -8.55 7.49
CA PHE A 268 10.04 -8.82 6.97
C PHE A 268 11.08 -7.81 7.49
N TRP A 269 10.66 -6.61 7.89
CA TRP A 269 11.51 -5.60 8.53
C TRP A 269 12.22 -6.11 9.79
N PRO A 270 11.51 -6.52 10.88
CA PRO A 270 12.16 -7.08 12.06
C PRO A 270 12.87 -8.41 11.77
N PHE A 271 12.40 -9.18 10.78
CA PHE A 271 13.11 -10.39 10.34
C PHE A 271 14.49 -10.08 9.78
N SER A 272 14.59 -9.11 8.86
CA SER A 272 15.86 -8.70 8.29
C SER A 272 16.75 -7.98 9.29
N ALA A 273 16.18 -7.21 10.22
CA ALA A 273 16.95 -6.46 11.21
C ALA A 273 17.80 -7.39 12.07
N VAL A 274 17.19 -8.47 12.55
CA VAL A 274 17.84 -9.48 13.38
C VAL A 274 18.93 -10.25 12.62
N ILE A 275 18.74 -10.48 11.32
CA ILE A 275 19.77 -11.11 10.46
C ILE A 275 20.93 -10.15 10.20
N LEU A 276 20.63 -8.88 9.91
CA LEU A 276 21.65 -7.85 9.67
C LEU A 276 22.48 -7.60 10.93
N ASP A 277 21.84 -7.60 12.11
CA ASP A 277 22.50 -7.50 13.41
C ASP A 277 23.50 -8.64 13.66
N TYR A 278 23.18 -9.87 13.24
CA TYR A 278 24.15 -10.99 13.29
C TYR A 278 25.37 -10.75 12.41
N PHE A 279 25.19 -10.29 11.16
CA PHE A 279 26.31 -10.09 10.25
C PHE A 279 27.17 -8.87 10.59
N ILE A 280 26.57 -7.82 11.16
CA ILE A 280 27.23 -6.53 11.37
C ILE A 280 27.76 -6.40 12.79
N ASN A 281 26.95 -6.79 13.79
CA ASN A 281 27.31 -6.69 15.21
C ASN A 281 27.76 -8.02 15.82
N HIS A 282 27.79 -9.11 15.02
CA HIS A 282 28.19 -10.45 15.47
C HIS A 282 27.30 -11.04 16.58
N ASN A 283 26.08 -10.53 16.74
CA ASN A 283 25.11 -11.00 17.73
C ASN A 283 24.52 -12.36 17.32
N VAL A 284 24.90 -13.42 18.02
CA VAL A 284 24.47 -14.79 17.71
C VAL A 284 23.00 -15.01 18.07
N LEU A 285 22.23 -15.51 17.10
CA LEU A 285 20.83 -15.83 17.29
C LEU A 285 20.64 -17.01 18.23
N SER A 286 19.74 -16.86 19.20
CA SER A 286 19.29 -17.99 20.02
C SER A 286 18.48 -19.00 19.18
N TRP A 287 18.45 -20.27 19.62
CA TRP A 287 17.60 -21.29 19.01
C TRP A 287 16.13 -20.88 18.92
N ALA A 288 15.63 -20.13 19.90
CA ALA A 288 14.27 -19.59 19.88
C ALA A 288 14.08 -18.57 18.74
N GLN A 289 15.05 -17.70 18.49
CA GLN A 289 15.01 -16.75 17.38
C GLN A 289 15.11 -17.45 16.02
N ILE A 290 15.96 -18.48 15.89
CA ILE A 290 16.05 -19.28 14.66
C ILE A 290 14.73 -20.00 14.37
N ALA A 291 14.10 -20.59 15.39
CA ALA A 291 12.79 -21.21 15.25
C ALA A 291 11.71 -20.17 14.88
N ALA A 292 11.69 -19.03 15.56
CA ALA A 292 10.76 -17.93 15.27
C ALA A 292 10.93 -17.38 13.85
N ALA A 293 12.17 -17.18 13.39
CA ALA A 293 12.50 -16.78 12.02
C ALA A 293 11.97 -17.80 10.99
N SER A 294 12.14 -19.09 11.27
CA SER A 294 11.66 -20.17 10.40
C SER A 294 10.13 -20.20 10.31
N VAL A 295 9.44 -20.06 11.46
CA VAL A 295 7.97 -19.97 11.51
C VAL A 295 7.47 -18.73 10.78
N LEU A 296 8.15 -17.59 10.93
CA LEU A 296 7.79 -16.35 10.26
C LEU A 296 7.92 -16.46 8.73
N LEU A 297 8.99 -17.07 8.23
CA LEU A 297 9.15 -17.37 6.80
C LEU A 297 8.04 -18.28 6.27
N LEU A 298 7.69 -19.34 7.02
CA LEU A 298 6.57 -20.21 6.66
C LEU A 298 5.25 -19.42 6.62
N ALA A 299 5.03 -18.52 7.57
CA ALA A 299 3.85 -17.67 7.60
C ALA A 299 3.81 -16.75 6.36
N PHE A 300 4.92 -16.12 5.96
CA PHE A 300 4.98 -15.34 4.72
C PHE A 300 4.62 -16.18 3.49
N ILE A 301 5.20 -17.38 3.36
CA ILE A 301 4.88 -18.29 2.25
C ILE A 301 3.39 -18.62 2.24
N LYS A 302 2.79 -18.91 3.39
CA LYS A 302 1.36 -19.27 3.49
C LYS A 302 0.45 -18.08 3.22
N ILE A 303 0.81 -16.88 3.64
CA ILE A 303 0.10 -15.64 3.31
C ILE A 303 0.15 -15.41 1.79
N VAL A 304 1.34 -15.43 1.16
CA VAL A 304 1.50 -15.17 -0.28
C VAL A 304 0.85 -16.24 -1.16
N THR A 305 0.95 -17.51 -0.78
CA THR A 305 0.38 -18.62 -1.58
C THR A 305 -1.13 -18.72 -1.44
N ARG A 306 -1.70 -18.27 -0.32
CA ARG A 306 -3.16 -18.23 -0.09
C ARG A 306 -3.78 -16.87 -0.40
N GLU A 307 -2.94 -15.88 -0.71
CA GLU A 307 -3.39 -14.58 -1.19
C GLU A 307 -4.17 -14.78 -2.48
N THR A 308 -5.45 -14.43 -2.41
CA THR A 308 -6.32 -14.29 -3.57
C THR A 308 -6.90 -12.90 -3.47
N ALA A 309 -6.83 -12.12 -4.54
CA ALA A 309 -7.49 -10.82 -4.58
C ALA A 309 -8.95 -10.99 -4.11
N PRO A 310 -9.42 -10.22 -3.11
CA PRO A 310 -10.77 -10.37 -2.60
C PRO A 310 -11.74 -10.08 -3.74
N LYS A 311 -12.60 -11.06 -4.04
CA LYS A 311 -13.69 -10.87 -5.00
C LYS A 311 -14.65 -9.84 -4.45
N PHE A 312 -15.07 -8.90 -5.28
CA PHE A 312 -16.07 -7.91 -4.87
C PHE A 312 -17.49 -8.39 -5.15
N GLU A 313 -18.42 -7.89 -4.34
CA GLU A 313 -19.86 -8.01 -4.57
C GLU A 313 -20.55 -6.72 -4.10
N PHE A 314 -21.39 -6.13 -4.94
CA PHE A 314 -22.09 -4.89 -4.61
C PHE A 314 -23.42 -4.73 -5.36
N MET A 315 -24.31 -3.92 -4.79
CA MET A 315 -25.49 -3.38 -5.50
C MET A 315 -25.12 -2.09 -6.22
N ALA A 316 -25.67 -1.88 -7.42
CA ALA A 316 -25.56 -0.65 -8.21
C ALA A 316 -26.86 -0.38 -8.98
N LYS A 317 -27.19 0.89 -9.19
CA LYS A 317 -28.38 1.30 -9.95
C LYS A 317 -28.02 1.55 -11.41
N ILE A 318 -28.88 1.07 -12.31
CA ILE A 318 -28.75 1.32 -13.75
C ILE A 318 -29.12 2.77 -14.04
N ARG A 319 -28.24 3.47 -14.77
CA ARG A 319 -28.44 4.85 -15.21
C ARG A 319 -28.50 4.95 -16.73
N GLY A 320 -29.28 5.92 -17.21
CA GLY A 320 -29.20 6.38 -18.59
C GLY A 320 -27.80 6.89 -18.91
N GLY A 321 -27.25 6.47 -20.05
CA GLY A 321 -25.92 6.88 -20.49
C GLY A 321 -25.93 7.39 -21.93
N SER A 322 -24.79 7.94 -22.35
CA SER A 322 -24.60 8.56 -23.68
C SER A 322 -24.74 7.61 -24.89
N GLY A 323 -25.04 6.32 -24.69
CA GLY A 323 -25.30 5.36 -25.76
C GLY A 323 -24.10 5.01 -26.67
N ARG A 324 -22.88 5.48 -26.35
CA ARG A 324 -21.71 5.39 -27.25
C ARG A 324 -21.23 3.96 -27.54
N GLY A 325 -21.32 3.04 -26.58
CA GLY A 325 -21.02 1.62 -26.82
C GLY A 325 -21.88 1.01 -27.93
N ARG A 326 -23.10 1.54 -28.14
CA ARG A 326 -23.99 1.14 -29.23
C ARG A 326 -23.41 1.44 -30.60
N VAL A 327 -22.66 2.53 -30.74
CA VAL A 327 -21.99 2.93 -32.00
C VAL A 327 -20.83 1.98 -32.34
N LEU A 328 -20.21 1.36 -31.33
CA LEU A 328 -19.09 0.42 -31.50
C LEU A 328 -19.54 -1.06 -31.60
N GLY A 329 -20.84 -1.35 -31.52
CA GLY A 329 -21.38 -2.72 -31.50
C GLY A 329 -21.35 -3.40 -30.13
N PHE A 330 -20.98 -2.68 -29.07
CA PHE A 330 -20.91 -3.17 -27.68
C PHE A 330 -21.80 -2.32 -26.76
N PRO A 331 -23.13 -2.48 -26.78
CA PRO A 331 -24.01 -1.71 -25.91
C PRO A 331 -23.72 -2.01 -24.44
N THR A 332 -23.34 -0.98 -23.68
CA THR A 332 -23.04 -1.08 -22.24
C THR A 332 -24.15 -0.44 -21.40
N ILE A 333 -24.42 -1.07 -20.25
CA ILE A 333 -25.29 -0.55 -19.20
C ILE A 333 -24.44 0.28 -18.26
N ASN A 334 -24.79 1.56 -18.08
CA ASN A 334 -24.07 2.45 -17.18
C ASN A 334 -24.58 2.28 -15.74
N LEU A 335 -23.66 2.28 -14.78
CA LEU A 335 -23.95 2.04 -13.37
C LEU A 335 -23.49 3.23 -12.52
N ASP A 336 -24.25 3.55 -11.48
CA ASP A 336 -24.04 4.75 -10.66
C ASP A 336 -22.86 4.68 -9.68
N LYS A 337 -22.35 3.48 -9.41
CA LYS A 337 -21.40 3.22 -8.34
C LYS A 337 -19.95 3.42 -8.77
N THR A 338 -19.44 4.64 -8.63
CA THR A 338 -18.06 4.99 -9.04
C THR A 338 -17.04 5.09 -7.89
N GLY A 339 -17.45 4.83 -6.64
CA GLY A 339 -16.61 4.94 -5.44
C GLY A 339 -16.23 3.59 -4.82
N ILE A 340 -15.85 2.61 -5.65
CA ILE A 340 -15.53 1.25 -5.21
C ILE A 340 -14.01 1.12 -5.06
N ASP A 341 -13.52 0.69 -3.90
CA ASP A 341 -12.09 0.51 -3.61
C ASP A 341 -11.50 -0.77 -4.23
N ILE A 342 -11.74 -0.98 -5.53
CA ILE A 342 -11.12 -2.04 -6.34
C ILE A 342 -10.19 -1.42 -7.38
N ASN A 343 -9.21 -2.19 -7.83
CA ASN A 343 -8.33 -1.75 -8.92
C ASN A 343 -9.15 -1.38 -10.17
N TYR A 344 -8.71 -0.41 -10.96
CA TYR A 344 -9.29 -0.22 -12.30
C TYR A 344 -9.02 -1.42 -13.22
N GLY A 345 -9.99 -1.79 -14.06
CA GLY A 345 -9.87 -2.90 -14.99
C GLY A 345 -11.16 -3.36 -15.66
N ILE A 346 -11.02 -4.45 -16.40
CA ILE A 346 -12.12 -5.23 -16.97
C ILE A 346 -12.26 -6.52 -16.18
N TYR A 347 -13.49 -6.84 -15.78
CA TYR A 347 -13.83 -7.96 -14.93
C TYR A 347 -14.91 -8.83 -15.57
N LEU A 348 -14.76 -10.14 -15.47
CA LEU A 348 -15.85 -11.07 -15.69
C LEU A 348 -16.72 -11.09 -14.43
N VAL A 349 -18.02 -10.84 -14.57
CA VAL A 349 -18.96 -10.73 -13.45
C VAL A 349 -20.23 -11.54 -13.68
N GLU A 350 -20.88 -11.91 -12.60
CA GLU A 350 -22.28 -12.31 -12.58
C GLU A 350 -23.12 -11.10 -12.18
N SER A 351 -24.20 -10.85 -12.92
CA SER A 351 -25.19 -9.85 -12.60
C SER A 351 -26.55 -10.49 -12.39
N ARG A 352 -27.24 -10.15 -11.31
CA ARG A 352 -28.61 -10.58 -11.07
C ARG A 352 -29.58 -9.48 -11.46
N ILE A 353 -30.37 -9.72 -12.51
CA ILE A 353 -31.31 -8.76 -13.11
C ILE A 353 -32.66 -9.47 -13.26
N ASN A 354 -33.73 -8.89 -12.69
CA ASN A 354 -35.08 -9.47 -12.71
C ASN A 354 -35.12 -10.96 -12.29
N GLY A 355 -34.36 -11.31 -11.24
CA GLY A 355 -34.28 -12.68 -10.71
C GLY A 355 -33.38 -13.65 -11.48
N LYS A 356 -33.04 -13.36 -12.75
CA LYS A 356 -32.13 -14.14 -13.59
C LYS A 356 -30.67 -13.73 -13.40
N ILE A 357 -29.74 -14.67 -13.62
CA ILE A 357 -28.30 -14.45 -13.53
C ILE A 357 -27.73 -14.36 -14.96
N TYR A 358 -26.97 -13.31 -15.22
CA TYR A 358 -26.28 -13.08 -16.49
C TYR A 358 -24.77 -12.98 -16.25
N LYS A 359 -23.97 -13.61 -17.12
CA LYS A 359 -22.52 -13.33 -17.20
C LYS A 359 -22.30 -12.07 -18.01
N GLY A 360 -21.39 -11.22 -17.55
CA GLY A 360 -21.08 -9.95 -18.20
C GLY A 360 -19.65 -9.50 -18.03
N LEU A 361 -19.24 -8.52 -18.84
CA LEU A 361 -17.97 -7.82 -18.69
C LEU A 361 -18.22 -6.47 -18.03
N LEU A 362 -17.60 -6.25 -16.88
CA LEU A 362 -17.65 -5.00 -16.15
C LEU A 362 -16.37 -4.21 -16.40
N HIS A 363 -16.51 -3.04 -17.02
CA HIS A 363 -15.48 -2.01 -17.06
C HIS A 363 -15.59 -1.13 -15.81
N PHE A 364 -14.49 -0.98 -15.07
CA PHE A 364 -14.37 0.00 -14.00
C PHE A 364 -13.07 0.79 -14.14
N GLY A 365 -13.18 2.11 -14.34
CA GLY A 365 -12.02 3.01 -14.36
C GLY A 365 -12.20 4.26 -15.21
N GLN A 366 -11.16 5.08 -15.26
CA GLN A 366 -11.09 6.24 -16.15
C GLN A 366 -11.02 5.76 -17.60
N LYS A 367 -11.76 6.43 -18.49
CA LYS A 367 -11.67 6.15 -19.93
C LYS A 367 -10.45 6.88 -20.49
N GLU A 368 -9.28 6.27 -20.36
CA GLU A 368 -7.99 6.90 -20.72
C GLU A 368 -7.95 7.40 -22.17
N THR A 369 -8.64 6.74 -23.10
CA THR A 369 -8.73 7.16 -24.50
C THR A 369 -9.43 8.52 -24.67
N PHE A 370 -10.37 8.86 -23.78
CA PHE A 370 -11.22 10.05 -23.90
C PHE A 370 -10.99 11.09 -22.78
N ASN A 371 -10.04 10.83 -21.87
CA ASN A 371 -9.76 11.67 -20.71
C ASN A 371 -11.01 11.99 -19.85
N GLU A 372 -11.95 11.05 -19.79
CA GLU A 372 -13.20 11.18 -19.04
C GLU A 372 -13.05 10.68 -17.59
N PRO A 373 -13.94 11.13 -16.67
CA PRO A 373 -14.00 10.63 -15.31
C PRO A 373 -14.21 9.10 -15.23
N VAL A 374 -14.05 8.57 -14.03
CA VAL A 374 -14.29 7.16 -13.73
C VAL A 374 -15.71 6.75 -14.14
N SER A 375 -15.81 5.65 -14.88
CA SER A 375 -17.07 5.05 -15.30
C SER A 375 -17.16 3.59 -14.83
N LEU A 376 -18.39 3.13 -14.61
CA LEU A 376 -18.72 1.75 -14.31
C LEU A 376 -19.74 1.28 -15.37
N GLU A 377 -19.32 0.36 -16.23
CA GLU A 377 -20.10 -0.06 -17.40
C GLU A 377 -20.16 -1.58 -17.50
N LEU A 378 -21.37 -2.14 -17.62
CA LEU A 378 -21.61 -3.56 -17.75
C LEU A 378 -22.01 -3.89 -19.19
N TYR A 379 -21.24 -4.75 -19.84
CA TYR A 379 -21.60 -5.36 -21.11
C TYR A 379 -22.19 -6.76 -20.87
N LEU A 380 -23.33 -7.03 -21.48
CA LEU A 380 -23.97 -8.34 -21.53
C LEU A 380 -24.06 -8.79 -22.99
N LYS A 381 -23.89 -10.10 -23.24
CA LYS A 381 -24.05 -10.67 -24.58
C LYS A 381 -25.51 -10.60 -25.04
N GLU A 382 -26.43 -10.83 -24.10
CA GLU A 382 -27.86 -10.71 -24.33
C GLU A 382 -28.30 -9.26 -24.13
N ARG A 383 -29.05 -8.74 -25.10
CA ARG A 383 -29.62 -7.39 -24.99
C ARG A 383 -30.86 -7.46 -24.10
N LEU A 384 -30.84 -6.69 -23.03
CA LEU A 384 -31.96 -6.53 -22.12
C LEU A 384 -32.59 -5.15 -22.33
N GLU A 385 -33.92 -5.12 -22.42
CA GLU A 385 -34.70 -3.89 -22.57
C GLU A 385 -35.38 -3.51 -21.25
N ASN A 386 -35.79 -2.24 -21.11
CA ASN A 386 -36.52 -1.73 -19.94
C ASN A 386 -35.79 -1.87 -18.60
N LEU A 387 -34.50 -1.57 -18.57
CA LEU A 387 -33.64 -1.70 -17.37
C LEU A 387 -33.46 -0.42 -16.55
N ASN A 388 -34.15 0.67 -16.88
CA ASN A 388 -33.89 1.97 -16.26
C ASN A 388 -34.23 1.97 -14.77
N ASP A 389 -33.34 2.59 -13.98
CA ASP A 389 -33.47 2.76 -12.53
C ASP A 389 -33.56 1.47 -11.69
N GLN A 390 -33.34 0.31 -12.30
CA GLN A 390 -33.29 -0.95 -11.59
C GLN A 390 -31.98 -1.09 -10.79
N GLU A 391 -32.08 -1.57 -9.56
CA GLU A 391 -30.93 -1.96 -8.76
C GLU A 391 -30.53 -3.41 -9.07
N ILE A 392 -29.26 -3.62 -9.38
CA ILE A 392 -28.72 -4.92 -9.76
C ILE A 392 -27.57 -5.32 -8.85
N LYS A 393 -27.49 -6.62 -8.54
CA LYS A 393 -26.37 -7.19 -7.81
C LYS A 393 -25.28 -7.59 -8.79
N ILE A 394 -24.04 -7.19 -8.51
CA ILE A 394 -22.86 -7.55 -9.30
C ILE A 394 -21.88 -8.30 -8.42
N LYS A 395 -21.40 -9.44 -8.90
CA LYS A 395 -20.44 -10.29 -8.21
C LYS A 395 -19.28 -10.63 -9.14
N GLU A 396 -18.05 -10.42 -8.68
CA GLU A 396 -16.85 -10.75 -9.45
C GLU A 396 -16.69 -12.27 -9.63
N ILE A 397 -16.47 -12.70 -10.87
CA ILE A 397 -15.93 -14.04 -11.16
C ILE A 397 -14.40 -13.96 -11.15
N ARG A 398 -13.82 -13.10 -11.99
CA ARG A 398 -12.37 -12.82 -12.05
C ARG A 398 -12.07 -11.51 -12.77
N LYS A 399 -10.93 -10.90 -12.47
CA LYS A 399 -10.32 -9.84 -13.30
C LYS A 399 -9.74 -10.43 -14.59
N ILE A 400 -10.06 -9.80 -15.72
CA ILE A 400 -9.50 -10.15 -17.04
C ILE A 400 -8.20 -9.37 -17.26
N ARG A 401 -8.25 -8.04 -17.08
CA ARG A 401 -7.10 -7.15 -17.30
C ARG A 401 -7.28 -5.78 -16.63
N GLY A 402 -6.21 -4.97 -16.63
CA GLY A 402 -6.29 -3.54 -16.31
C GLY A 402 -6.90 -2.73 -17.46
N VAL A 403 -7.24 -1.47 -17.18
CA VAL A 403 -7.62 -0.49 -18.21
C VAL A 403 -6.38 -0.17 -19.06
N LYS A 404 -6.58 -0.02 -20.38
CA LYS A 404 -5.55 0.32 -21.34
C LYS A 404 -6.02 1.52 -22.16
N ARG A 405 -5.08 2.39 -22.54
CA ARG A 405 -5.29 3.42 -23.57
C ARG A 405 -5.12 2.81 -24.96
N PHE A 406 -6.02 3.16 -25.88
CA PHE A 406 -5.95 2.79 -27.28
C PHE A 406 -5.65 4.01 -28.14
N ARG A 407 -5.00 3.81 -29.29
CA ARG A 407 -4.67 4.89 -30.24
C ARG A 407 -5.92 5.37 -30.99
N ASP A 408 -6.85 4.46 -31.27
CA ASP A 408 -8.06 4.69 -32.04
C ASP A 408 -9.23 3.81 -31.52
N ALA A 409 -10.42 4.02 -32.09
CA ALA A 409 -11.62 3.26 -31.75
C ALA A 409 -11.56 1.80 -32.23
N GLU A 410 -10.83 1.52 -33.30
CA GLU A 410 -10.71 0.19 -33.88
C GLU A 410 -9.88 -0.75 -32.99
N GLY A 411 -8.76 -0.28 -32.45
CA GLY A 411 -7.97 -1.00 -31.46
C GLY A 411 -8.75 -1.28 -30.16
N LEU A 412 -9.60 -0.33 -29.74
CA LEU A 412 -10.53 -0.56 -28.61
C LEU A 412 -11.52 -1.67 -28.94
N LYS A 413 -12.17 -1.61 -30.11
CA LYS A 413 -13.15 -2.62 -30.57
C LYS A 413 -12.53 -4.01 -30.61
N LYS A 414 -11.35 -4.16 -31.20
CA LYS A 414 -10.63 -5.44 -31.26
C LYS A 414 -10.33 -6.02 -29.87
N GLN A 415 -9.92 -5.17 -28.92
CA GLN A 415 -9.71 -5.65 -27.55
C GLN A 415 -11.02 -6.06 -26.87
N MET A 416 -12.12 -5.36 -27.12
CA MET A 416 -13.44 -5.74 -26.57
C MET A 416 -13.92 -7.09 -27.14
N GLU A 417 -13.67 -7.37 -28.42
CA GLU A 417 -13.94 -8.67 -29.03
C GLU A 417 -13.11 -9.80 -28.39
N GLU A 418 -11.84 -9.54 -28.09
CA GLU A 418 -11.00 -10.49 -27.33
C GLU A 418 -11.53 -10.71 -25.92
N ASP A 419 -11.87 -9.64 -25.20
CA ASP A 419 -12.41 -9.74 -23.83
C ASP A 419 -13.77 -10.48 -23.82
N ALA A 420 -14.60 -10.33 -24.86
CA ALA A 420 -15.91 -10.99 -24.98
C ALA A 420 -15.81 -12.51 -25.12
N LYS A 421 -14.68 -13.06 -25.57
CA LYS A 421 -14.45 -14.52 -25.61
C LYS A 421 -14.49 -15.14 -24.20
N GLU A 422 -14.18 -14.36 -23.16
CA GLU A 422 -14.23 -14.79 -21.76
C GLU A 422 -15.65 -15.10 -21.27
N LEU A 423 -16.69 -14.63 -21.97
CA LEU A 423 -18.09 -14.92 -21.62
C LEU A 423 -18.53 -16.35 -21.96
N GLY A 424 -17.85 -17.01 -22.92
CA GLY A 424 -18.16 -18.37 -23.37
C GLY A 424 -17.45 -19.48 -22.60
N ASN A 425 -16.48 -19.12 -21.75
CA ASN A 425 -15.76 -20.02 -20.85
C ASN A 425 -16.36 -19.99 -19.43
#